data_AF-A0A411YZ87-F1
#
_entry.id   AF-A0A411YZ87-F1
#
_cell.length_a   1.000
_cell.length_b   1.000
_cell.length_c   1.000
_cell.angle_alpha   90.00
_cell.angle_beta   90.00
_cell.angle_gamma   90.00
#
_symmetry.space_group_name_H-M   'P 1'
#
loop_
_entity.id
_entity.type
_entity.pdbx_description
1 polymer ?
#
loop_
_entity_poly.entity_id
_entity_poly.type
_entity_poly.pdbx_seq_one_letter_code
_entity_poly.pdbx_strand_id
1 'polypeptide(L)'
;MRLKALVTILFSFVASPVAAQFVGKLVLEPTGCEKSGTCTLSEGFGFYDSRNVGWEAAKGNVTDGASIPRWAQRFVGVPFTPEYVPASVLHDHYSKSGRPVRGWFETQRMFYEALVESGVPVDRASVLYAGVLIGSGKWITRMKGKPCPNTMYCVQQAVVLELEQSGPTFGTTEYTESFARMMAEIEAGRVVGMEAVEDMARAERPGDIYLHNPSGIIRSNIEFGALATE
;
A
#
# COMPACT_ATOMS: atom_id res chain seq x y z
N MET A 1 -64.44 8.86 -12.59
CA MET A 1 -63.12 8.36 -12.14
C MET A 1 -62.02 9.27 -12.68
N ARG A 2 -61.30 10.01 -11.83
CA ARG A 2 -60.12 10.79 -12.22
C ARG A 2 -58.88 10.02 -11.81
N LEU A 3 -58.16 9.47 -12.78
CA LEU A 3 -56.92 8.72 -12.57
C LEU A 3 -55.81 9.73 -12.25
N LYS A 4 -55.32 9.75 -11.02
CA LYS A 4 -54.14 10.54 -10.65
C LYS A 4 -52.90 9.77 -11.10
N ALA A 5 -52.21 10.27 -12.12
CA ALA A 5 -50.90 9.72 -12.52
C ALA A 5 -49.89 10.01 -11.40
N LEU A 6 -49.38 8.95 -10.77
CA LEU A 6 -48.32 9.03 -9.78
C LEU A 6 -47.00 9.15 -10.54
N VAL A 7 -46.36 10.31 -10.49
CA VAL A 7 -45.02 10.52 -11.06
C VAL A 7 -44.01 10.00 -10.04
N THR A 8 -43.46 8.81 -10.29
CA THR A 8 -42.38 8.25 -9.48
C THR A 8 -41.06 8.89 -9.93
N ILE A 9 -40.55 9.83 -9.14
CA ILE A 9 -39.22 10.42 -9.36
C ILE A 9 -38.18 9.41 -8.92
N LEU A 10 -37.50 8.79 -9.89
CA LEU A 10 -36.38 7.89 -9.65
C LEU A 10 -35.14 8.73 -9.29
N PHE A 11 -34.82 8.86 -8.00
CA PHE A 11 -33.57 9.47 -7.56
C PHE A 11 -32.42 8.49 -7.84
N SER A 12 -31.70 8.69 -8.95
CA SER A 12 -30.43 8.03 -9.19
C SER A 12 -29.40 8.56 -8.20
N PHE A 13 -29.09 7.79 -7.15
CA PHE A 13 -27.94 8.05 -6.30
C PHE A 13 -26.67 7.80 -7.12
N VAL A 14 -26.07 8.88 -7.61
CA VAL A 14 -24.69 8.84 -8.12
C VAL A 14 -23.80 8.77 -6.89
N ALA A 15 -23.27 7.59 -6.59
CA ALA A 15 -22.25 7.45 -5.56
C ALA A 15 -21.00 8.19 -6.04
N SER A 16 -20.71 9.35 -5.46
CA SER A 16 -19.45 10.04 -5.70
C SER A 16 -18.29 9.12 -5.30
N PRO A 17 -17.21 9.04 -6.08
CA PRO A 17 -16.01 8.35 -5.62
C PRO A 17 -15.56 9.02 -4.32
N VAL A 18 -15.42 8.23 -3.27
CA VAL A 18 -14.85 8.70 -2.00
C VAL A 18 -13.37 8.92 -2.28
N ALA A 19 -12.92 10.17 -2.23
CA ALA A 19 -11.50 10.49 -2.37
C ALA A 19 -10.70 9.82 -1.24
N ALA A 20 -9.47 9.42 -1.54
CA ALA A 20 -8.55 8.99 -0.51
C ALA A 20 -8.38 10.11 0.53
N GLN A 21 -8.26 9.78 1.81
CA GLN A 21 -8.22 10.80 2.87
C GLN A 21 -7.60 10.29 4.15
N PHE A 22 -6.85 11.14 4.84
CA PHE A 22 -6.34 10.86 6.19
C PHE A 22 -7.40 11.05 7.27
N VAL A 23 -7.25 10.30 8.37
CA VAL A 23 -8.16 10.29 9.51
C VAL A 23 -7.34 10.39 10.80
N GLY A 24 -7.80 11.23 11.72
CA GLY A 24 -7.08 11.50 12.96
C GLY A 24 -5.94 12.49 12.78
N LYS A 25 -5.27 12.83 13.88
CA LYS A 25 -4.15 13.77 13.89
C LYS A 25 -2.85 12.99 13.98
N LEU A 26 -1.92 13.25 13.08
CA LEU A 26 -0.59 12.67 13.15
C LEU A 26 0.26 13.43 14.17
N VAL A 27 0.58 12.80 15.29
CA VAL A 27 1.46 13.35 16.32
C VAL A 27 2.52 12.30 16.68
N LEU A 28 3.78 12.71 16.54
CA LEU A 28 4.95 11.88 16.82
C LEU A 28 5.62 12.32 18.12
N GLU A 29 6.08 11.33 18.89
CA GLU A 29 6.78 11.50 20.14
C GLU A 29 8.09 10.68 20.19
N PRO A 30 9.10 11.18 20.93
CA PRO A 30 9.18 12.53 21.50
C PRO A 30 9.31 13.60 20.39
N THR A 31 8.98 14.86 20.69
CA THR A 31 9.17 15.96 19.74
C THR A 31 10.62 15.99 19.23
N GLY A 32 10.82 15.94 17.91
CA GLY A 32 12.15 15.93 17.29
C GLY A 32 12.77 14.53 17.12
N CYS A 33 12.01 13.46 17.34
CA CYS A 33 12.43 12.06 17.20
C CYS A 33 12.93 11.69 15.79
N GLU A 34 12.61 12.49 14.77
CA GLU A 34 13.06 12.30 13.39
C GLU A 34 14.60 12.34 13.31
N LYS A 35 15.23 13.13 14.19
CA LYS A 35 16.69 13.25 14.29
C LYS A 35 17.36 11.98 14.82
N SER A 36 16.65 11.21 15.65
CA SER A 36 17.11 9.89 16.12
C SER A 36 16.79 8.76 15.14
N GLY A 37 16.04 9.04 14.07
CA GLY A 37 15.69 8.06 13.04
C GLY A 37 14.55 7.12 13.43
N THR A 38 13.85 7.37 14.53
CA THR A 38 12.71 6.56 14.96
C THR A 38 11.76 7.39 15.80
N CYS A 39 10.47 7.30 15.50
CA CYS A 39 9.40 8.03 16.15
C CYS A 39 8.28 7.09 16.60
N THR A 40 7.53 7.49 17.63
CA THR A 40 6.36 6.74 18.11
C THR A 40 5.10 7.58 17.97
N LEU A 41 3.98 6.97 17.57
CA LEU A 41 2.69 7.64 17.52
C LEU A 41 2.15 7.90 18.92
N SER A 42 1.76 9.14 19.21
CA SER A 42 1.14 9.48 20.49
C SER A 42 -0.38 9.23 20.55
N GLU A 43 -1.02 9.14 19.38
CA GLU A 43 -2.44 8.84 19.18
C GLU A 43 -2.65 7.98 17.93
N GLY A 44 -3.90 7.53 17.67
CA GLY A 44 -4.22 6.75 16.48
C GLY A 44 -4.23 7.62 15.21
N PHE A 45 -3.72 7.08 14.11
CA PHE A 45 -3.67 7.74 12.81
C PHE A 45 -4.10 6.77 11.71
N GLY A 46 -4.91 7.23 10.77
CA GLY A 46 -5.49 6.38 9.74
C GLY A 46 -5.62 7.03 8.37
N PHE A 47 -6.05 6.22 7.41
CA PHE A 47 -6.21 6.58 6.01
C PHE A 47 -7.31 5.72 5.38
N TYR A 48 -8.12 6.33 4.52
CA TYR A 48 -8.98 5.62 3.58
C TYR A 48 -8.32 5.67 2.20
N ASP A 49 -8.12 4.51 1.60
CA ASP A 49 -7.66 4.43 0.21
C ASP A 49 -8.79 4.76 -0.78
N SER A 50 -8.45 4.88 -2.06
CA SER A 50 -9.38 5.15 -3.17
C SER A 50 -10.47 4.09 -3.35
N ARG A 51 -10.31 2.91 -2.75
CA ARG A 51 -11.30 1.82 -2.71
C ARG A 51 -12.15 1.86 -1.44
N ASN A 52 -12.04 2.94 -0.64
CA ASN A 52 -12.70 3.11 0.65
C ASN A 52 -12.32 2.02 1.67
N VAL A 53 -11.12 1.46 1.56
CA VAL A 53 -10.54 0.54 2.55
C VAL A 53 -9.82 1.37 3.60
N GLY A 54 -10.18 1.13 4.87
CA GLY A 54 -9.49 1.74 6.00
C GLY A 54 -8.09 1.15 6.24
N TRP A 55 -7.20 1.99 6.76
CA TRP A 55 -5.86 1.65 7.22
C TRP A 55 -5.59 2.44 8.49
N GLU A 56 -5.07 1.81 9.55
CA GLU A 56 -4.91 2.50 10.83
C GLU A 56 -3.71 1.98 11.63
N ALA A 57 -2.87 2.91 12.08
CA ALA A 57 -1.82 2.70 13.06
C ALA A 57 -2.31 3.22 14.42
N ALA A 58 -2.10 2.42 15.47
CA ALA A 58 -2.51 2.77 16.83
C ALA A 58 -1.44 3.61 17.54
N LYS A 59 -1.84 4.23 18.66
CA LYS A 59 -0.92 4.81 19.63
C LYS A 59 0.16 3.77 20.01
N GLY A 60 1.41 4.22 20.08
CA GLY A 60 2.55 3.38 20.42
C GLY A 60 3.15 2.65 19.22
N ASN A 61 2.55 2.72 18.02
CA ASN A 61 3.21 2.24 16.82
C ASN A 61 4.46 3.06 16.50
N VAL A 62 5.50 2.37 16.06
CA VAL A 62 6.83 2.92 15.80
C VAL A 62 7.02 3.06 14.29
N THR A 63 7.62 4.17 13.88
CA THR A 63 8.05 4.41 12.49
C THR A 63 9.52 4.82 12.43
N ASP A 64 10.22 4.41 11.37
CA ASP A 64 11.55 4.92 11.02
C ASP A 64 11.53 5.86 9.80
N GLY A 65 10.34 6.29 9.40
CA GLY A 65 10.12 7.08 8.19
C GLY A 65 10.22 6.22 6.93
N ALA A 66 10.38 6.85 5.77
CA ALA A 66 10.56 6.11 4.53
C ALA A 66 11.95 5.45 4.52
N SER A 67 11.99 4.12 4.57
CA SER A 67 13.22 3.33 4.49
C SER A 67 13.87 3.41 3.10
N ILE A 68 14.55 4.53 2.82
CA ILE A 68 15.16 4.87 1.54
C ILE A 68 16.67 4.57 1.57
N PRO A 69 17.22 3.77 0.62
CA PRO A 69 18.66 3.55 0.49
C PRO A 69 19.43 4.87 0.38
N ARG A 70 20.56 5.02 1.09
CA ARG A 70 21.34 6.28 1.16
C ARG A 70 21.66 6.87 -0.22
N TRP A 71 22.01 6.03 -1.19
CA TRP A 71 22.37 6.48 -2.54
C TRP A 71 21.17 7.08 -3.28
N ALA A 72 19.94 6.70 -2.94
CA ALA A 72 18.70 7.22 -3.53
C ALA A 72 18.21 8.51 -2.84
N GLN A 73 18.64 8.78 -1.59
CA GLN A 73 18.18 9.94 -0.83
C GLN A 73 18.51 11.29 -1.48
N ARG A 74 19.54 11.34 -2.34
CA ARG A 74 19.87 12.54 -3.13
C ARG A 74 18.81 12.89 -4.19
N PHE A 75 17.96 11.94 -4.58
CA PHE A 75 16.95 12.09 -5.62
C PHE A 75 15.55 12.24 -5.03
N VAL A 76 15.24 11.44 -4.01
CA VAL A 76 13.90 11.39 -3.41
C VAL A 76 13.80 12.00 -2.02
N GLY A 77 14.88 12.55 -1.47
CA GLY A 77 14.88 13.12 -0.12
C GLY A 77 15.16 12.08 0.98
N VAL A 78 14.98 12.50 2.22
CA VAL A 78 15.38 11.73 3.42
C VAL A 78 14.17 11.02 4.06
N PRO A 79 14.38 10.00 4.93
CA PRO A 79 13.30 9.20 5.50
C PRO A 79 12.16 9.98 6.15
N PHE A 80 12.47 11.05 6.89
CA PHE A 80 11.49 11.91 7.58
C PHE A 80 11.20 13.21 6.82
N THR A 81 11.21 13.17 5.50
CA THR A 81 10.63 14.27 4.70
C THR A 81 9.17 14.42 5.10
N PRO A 82 8.68 15.62 5.49
CA PRO A 82 7.37 15.79 6.13
C PRO A 82 6.21 15.12 5.39
N GLU A 83 6.21 15.21 4.07
CA GLU A 83 5.19 14.65 3.18
C GLU A 83 5.19 13.11 3.16
N TYR A 84 6.30 12.44 3.53
CA TYR A 84 6.40 10.98 3.54
C TYR A 84 5.94 10.37 4.85
N VAL A 85 6.00 11.13 5.94
CA VAL A 85 5.74 10.64 7.29
C VAL A 85 4.35 10.01 7.43
N PRO A 86 3.26 10.62 6.94
CA PRO A 86 1.93 10.01 7.03
C PRO A 86 1.86 8.61 6.38
N ALA A 87 2.40 8.48 5.17
CA ALA A 87 2.43 7.21 4.45
C ALA A 87 3.35 6.18 5.13
N SER A 88 4.51 6.62 5.61
CA SER A 88 5.52 5.76 6.24
C SER A 88 5.02 5.15 7.55
N VAL A 89 4.30 5.93 8.35
CA VAL A 89 3.68 5.46 9.60
C VAL A 89 2.73 4.28 9.36
N LEU A 90 1.87 4.41 8.35
CA LEU A 90 0.92 3.36 7.99
C LEU A 90 1.67 2.17 7.37
N HIS A 91 2.59 2.42 6.44
CA HIS A 91 3.38 1.36 5.81
C HIS A 91 4.19 0.56 6.81
N ASP A 92 4.82 1.20 7.79
CA ASP A 92 5.57 0.54 8.85
C ASP A 92 4.68 -0.34 9.72
N HIS A 93 3.49 0.17 10.11
CA HIS A 93 2.53 -0.60 10.91
C HIS A 93 2.15 -1.91 10.21
N TYR A 94 1.80 -1.85 8.93
CA TYR A 94 1.33 -3.02 8.18
C TYR A 94 2.48 -3.93 7.74
N SER A 95 3.62 -3.37 7.34
CA SER A 95 4.76 -4.11 6.78
C SER A 95 5.65 -4.77 7.83
N LYS A 96 5.78 -4.16 9.02
CA LYS A 96 6.61 -4.70 10.12
C LYS A 96 5.80 -5.55 11.10
N SER A 97 4.51 -5.76 10.84
CA SER A 97 3.66 -6.60 11.69
C SER A 97 4.07 -8.06 11.61
N GLY A 98 4.36 -8.68 12.76
CA GLY A 98 4.52 -10.14 12.85
C GLY A 98 3.23 -10.93 12.60
N ARG A 99 2.09 -10.23 12.44
CA ARG A 99 0.78 -10.79 12.08
C ARG A 99 0.14 -9.89 11.03
N PRO A 100 0.61 -9.93 9.78
CA PRO A 100 0.04 -9.11 8.71
C PRO A 100 -1.46 -9.43 8.58
N VAL A 101 -2.29 -8.39 8.45
CA VAL A 101 -3.76 -8.49 8.31
C VAL A 101 -4.23 -7.99 6.94
N ARG A 102 -3.27 -7.73 6.05
CA ARG A 102 -3.42 -7.22 4.69
C ARG A 102 -2.36 -7.85 3.80
N GLY A 103 -2.66 -8.02 2.52
CA GLY A 103 -1.69 -8.51 1.55
C GLY A 103 -0.54 -7.51 1.39
N TRP A 104 0.65 -8.03 1.09
CA TRP A 104 1.81 -7.20 0.79
C TRP A 104 1.52 -6.19 -0.31
N PHE A 105 1.00 -6.66 -1.45
CA PHE A 105 0.74 -5.81 -2.61
C PHE A 105 -0.25 -4.68 -2.31
N GLU A 106 -1.32 -4.96 -1.56
CA GLU A 106 -2.28 -3.94 -1.11
C GLU A 106 -1.62 -2.92 -0.17
N THR A 107 -0.74 -3.38 0.72
CA THR A 107 0.02 -2.51 1.63
C THR A 107 0.93 -1.57 0.85
N GLN A 108 1.57 -2.08 -0.21
CA GLN A 108 2.39 -1.25 -1.10
C GLN A 108 1.56 -0.22 -1.86
N ARG A 109 0.37 -0.59 -2.38
CA ARG A 109 -0.53 0.36 -3.06
C ARG A 109 -1.03 1.46 -2.12
N MET A 110 -1.44 1.09 -0.91
CA MET A 110 -1.84 2.07 0.11
C MET A 110 -0.72 3.08 0.38
N PHE A 111 0.53 2.62 0.49
CA PHE A 111 1.67 3.51 0.66
C PHE A 111 1.79 4.53 -0.47
N TYR A 112 1.65 4.11 -1.73
CA TYR A 112 1.64 5.03 -2.87
C TYR A 112 0.50 6.05 -2.78
N GLU A 113 -0.72 5.60 -2.52
CA GLU A 113 -1.89 6.48 -2.42
C GLU A 113 -1.74 7.50 -1.29
N ALA A 114 -1.26 7.06 -0.13
CA ALA A 114 -1.00 7.94 1.01
C ALA A 114 0.12 8.95 0.71
N LEU A 115 1.15 8.60 -0.06
CA LEU A 115 2.17 9.56 -0.50
C LEU A 115 1.54 10.66 -1.36
N VAL A 116 0.73 10.27 -2.36
CA VAL A 116 0.08 11.25 -3.26
C VAL A 116 -0.89 12.14 -2.48
N GLU A 117 -1.71 11.57 -1.59
CA GLU A 117 -2.63 12.33 -0.75
C GLU A 117 -1.90 13.29 0.20
N SER A 118 -0.71 12.90 0.67
CA SER A 118 0.16 13.73 1.51
C SER A 118 0.92 14.83 0.73
N GLY A 119 0.64 14.98 -0.57
CA GLY A 119 1.20 16.03 -1.42
C GLY A 119 2.54 15.69 -2.08
N VAL A 120 2.96 14.43 -2.07
CA VAL A 120 4.17 14.00 -2.79
C VAL A 120 3.89 14.01 -4.30
N PRO A 121 4.74 14.67 -5.11
CA PRO A 121 4.62 14.63 -6.57
C PRO A 121 4.59 13.20 -7.11
N VAL A 122 3.77 12.95 -8.14
CA VAL A 122 3.49 11.60 -8.66
C VAL A 122 4.74 10.87 -9.12
N ASP A 123 5.67 11.56 -9.78
CA ASP A 123 6.98 11.03 -10.19
C ASP A 123 7.79 10.56 -8.97
N ARG A 124 7.85 11.38 -7.92
CA ARG A 124 8.55 11.04 -6.68
C ARG A 124 7.86 9.91 -5.91
N ALA A 125 6.53 9.92 -5.84
CA ALA A 125 5.74 8.84 -5.25
C ALA A 125 5.97 7.53 -6.01
N SER A 126 6.10 7.58 -7.35
CA SER A 126 6.42 6.44 -8.19
C SER A 126 7.80 5.85 -7.85
N VAL A 127 8.81 6.69 -7.61
CA VAL A 127 10.14 6.21 -7.19
C VAL A 127 10.07 5.55 -5.80
N LEU A 128 9.44 6.20 -4.82
CA LEU A 128 9.32 5.65 -3.47
C LEU A 128 8.58 4.31 -3.49
N TYR A 129 7.49 4.23 -4.25
CA TYR A 129 6.69 3.03 -4.44
C TYR A 129 7.47 1.91 -5.13
N ALA A 130 8.20 2.21 -6.22
CA ALA A 130 9.07 1.25 -6.89
C ALA A 130 10.06 0.62 -5.90
N GLY A 131 10.70 1.45 -5.06
CA GLY A 131 11.70 1.01 -4.09
C GLY A 131 11.14 -0.01 -3.10
N VAL A 132 9.95 0.23 -2.54
CA VAL A 132 9.33 -0.73 -1.63
C VAL A 132 8.70 -1.93 -2.35
N LEU A 133 8.18 -1.76 -3.56
CA LEU A 133 7.57 -2.83 -4.35
C LEU A 133 8.58 -3.92 -4.78
N ILE A 134 9.85 -3.56 -5.01
CA ILE A 134 10.87 -4.55 -5.41
C ILE A 134 11.78 -4.97 -4.25
N GLY A 135 11.91 -4.13 -3.22
CA GLY A 135 12.90 -4.31 -2.14
C GLY A 135 12.36 -4.86 -0.83
N SER A 136 11.08 -4.64 -0.52
CA SER A 136 10.51 -5.07 0.76
C SER A 136 10.35 -6.58 0.84
N GLY A 137 10.32 -7.09 2.08
CA GLY A 137 9.91 -8.47 2.33
C GLY A 137 8.47 -8.65 1.85
N LYS A 138 8.18 -9.78 1.23
CA LYS A 138 6.89 -10.03 0.59
C LYS A 138 6.13 -11.08 1.36
N TRP A 139 4.81 -10.98 1.32
CA TRP A 139 3.94 -11.97 1.92
C TRP A 139 2.60 -12.07 1.22
N ILE A 140 2.01 -13.26 1.29
CA ILE A 140 0.63 -13.52 0.92
C ILE A 140 -0.10 -13.88 2.20
N THR A 141 -1.06 -13.05 2.61
CA THR A 141 -1.70 -13.16 3.92
C THR A 141 -3.17 -13.50 3.79
N ARG A 142 -3.64 -14.36 4.71
CA ARG A 142 -5.07 -14.64 4.91
C ARG A 142 -5.52 -14.50 6.38
N MET A 143 -4.72 -13.84 7.23
CA MET A 143 -4.99 -13.75 8.67
C MET A 143 -6.22 -12.89 8.99
N LYS A 144 -7.04 -13.37 9.94
CA LYS A 144 -8.14 -12.58 10.52
C LYS A 144 -7.58 -11.45 11.39
N GLY A 145 -7.91 -10.21 11.03
CA GLY A 145 -7.58 -9.07 11.87
C GLY A 145 -8.66 -8.72 12.91
N LYS A 146 -8.35 -7.73 13.75
CA LYS A 146 -9.28 -7.16 14.74
C LYS A 146 -9.86 -5.85 14.20
N PRO A 147 -11.14 -5.52 14.46
CA PRO A 147 -11.71 -4.24 14.06
C PRO A 147 -10.88 -3.07 14.59
N CYS A 148 -10.75 -2.00 13.79
CA CYS A 148 -10.11 -0.78 14.27
C CYS A 148 -11.09 0.16 14.96
N PRO A 149 -10.61 0.97 15.91
CA PRO A 149 -11.43 1.97 16.57
C PRO A 149 -11.96 3.07 15.64
N ASN A 150 -11.14 3.56 14.69
CA ASN A 150 -11.45 4.80 13.97
C ASN A 150 -11.78 4.61 12.48
N THR A 151 -11.44 3.47 11.90
CA THR A 151 -11.67 3.19 10.47
C THR A 151 -12.54 1.96 10.24
N MET A 152 -13.40 2.03 9.22
CA MET A 152 -14.21 0.90 8.79
C MET A 152 -13.31 -0.08 8.01
N TYR A 153 -13.21 -1.33 8.46
CA TYR A 153 -12.43 -2.39 7.82
C TYR A 153 -10.92 -2.09 7.67
N CYS A 154 -10.21 -1.71 8.73
CA CYS A 154 -8.73 -1.64 8.70
C CYS A 154 -8.01 -3.00 8.54
N VAL A 155 -8.78 -4.09 8.55
CA VAL A 155 -8.29 -5.46 8.53
C VAL A 155 -9.03 -6.28 7.48
N GLN A 156 -8.36 -7.27 6.89
CA GLN A 156 -9.07 -8.32 6.18
C GLN A 156 -9.91 -9.15 7.16
N GLN A 157 -11.15 -9.44 6.72
CA GLN A 157 -12.07 -10.35 7.40
C GLN A 157 -11.93 -11.81 6.95
N ALA A 158 -10.96 -12.12 6.08
CA ALA A 158 -10.85 -13.43 5.46
C ALA A 158 -10.31 -14.49 6.42
N VAL A 159 -10.81 -15.71 6.21
CA VAL A 159 -10.78 -16.83 7.15
C VAL A 159 -9.89 -17.93 6.56
N VAL A 160 -8.56 -17.79 6.59
CA VAL A 160 -7.59 -18.92 6.40
C VAL A 160 -6.25 -18.55 7.05
N LEU A 161 -5.63 -19.42 7.84
CA LEU A 161 -4.30 -19.16 8.42
C LEU A 161 -3.22 -19.73 7.50
N GLU A 162 -2.83 -19.00 6.46
CA GLU A 162 -1.68 -19.36 5.61
C GLU A 162 -0.90 -18.10 5.23
N LEU A 163 0.42 -18.23 5.23
CA LEU A 163 1.36 -17.14 5.02
C LEU A 163 2.56 -17.67 4.22
N GLU A 164 2.61 -17.31 2.93
CA GLU A 164 3.80 -17.49 2.10
C GLU A 164 4.63 -16.21 2.20
N GLN A 165 5.94 -16.30 2.47
CA GLN A 165 6.81 -15.13 2.67
C GLN A 165 8.14 -15.23 1.95
N SER A 166 8.67 -14.08 1.55
CA SER A 166 10.06 -13.91 1.15
C SER A 166 10.70 -12.75 1.91
N GLY A 167 11.98 -12.88 2.25
CA GLY A 167 12.73 -11.82 2.92
C GLY A 167 12.92 -10.57 2.04
N PRO A 168 13.28 -9.42 2.64
CA PRO A 168 13.60 -8.21 1.90
C PRO A 168 14.88 -8.40 1.08
N THR A 169 14.98 -7.69 -0.04
CA THR A 169 16.16 -7.69 -0.94
C THR A 169 16.92 -6.37 -0.90
N PHE A 170 16.54 -5.43 -0.02
CA PHE A 170 17.23 -4.16 0.18
C PHE A 170 18.75 -4.35 0.34
N GLY A 171 19.53 -3.55 -0.39
CA GLY A 171 20.99 -3.57 -0.33
C GLY A 171 21.67 -4.66 -1.16
N THR A 172 20.91 -5.56 -1.79
CA THR A 172 21.48 -6.51 -2.78
C THR A 172 21.84 -5.79 -4.09
N THR A 173 22.73 -6.38 -4.87
CA THR A 173 23.07 -5.90 -6.22
C THR A 173 21.85 -5.93 -7.13
N GLU A 174 21.07 -7.01 -7.11
CA GLU A 174 19.84 -7.16 -7.91
C GLU A 174 18.85 -6.02 -7.62
N TYR A 175 18.59 -5.74 -6.34
CA TYR A 175 17.75 -4.64 -5.92
C TYR A 175 18.30 -3.29 -6.42
N THR A 176 19.59 -3.04 -6.23
CA THR A 176 20.21 -1.76 -6.55
C THR A 176 20.16 -1.48 -8.05
N GLU A 177 20.47 -2.48 -8.88
CA GLU A 177 20.44 -2.36 -10.35
C GLU A 177 19.01 -2.20 -10.88
N SER A 178 18.06 -3.01 -10.38
CA SER A 178 16.65 -2.88 -10.76
C SER A 178 16.08 -1.53 -10.34
N PHE A 179 16.35 -1.08 -9.12
CA PHE A 179 15.87 0.20 -8.64
C PHE A 179 16.46 1.36 -9.47
N ALA A 180 17.75 1.33 -9.78
CA ALA A 180 18.38 2.34 -10.63
C ALA A 180 17.75 2.41 -12.03
N ARG A 181 17.42 1.26 -12.65
CA ARG A 181 16.71 1.23 -13.93
C ARG A 181 15.31 1.82 -13.83
N MET A 182 14.51 1.40 -12.84
CA MET A 182 13.16 1.92 -12.64
C MET A 182 13.19 3.43 -12.41
N MET A 183 14.12 3.93 -11.59
CA MET A 183 14.27 5.38 -11.39
C MET A 183 14.60 6.12 -12.68
N ALA A 184 15.50 5.61 -13.52
CA ALA A 184 15.82 6.24 -14.79
C ALA A 184 14.62 6.31 -15.75
N GLU A 185 13.76 5.29 -15.77
CA GLU A 185 12.51 5.30 -16.55
C GLU A 185 11.49 6.30 -15.99
N ILE A 186 11.40 6.43 -14.67
CA ILE A 186 10.52 7.41 -14.00
C ILE A 186 11.00 8.84 -14.23
N GLU A 187 12.29 9.11 -14.07
CA GLU A 187 12.91 10.43 -14.31
C GLU A 187 12.76 10.86 -15.78
N ALA A 188 12.78 9.91 -16.70
CA ALA A 188 12.53 10.18 -18.11
C ALA A 188 11.03 10.35 -18.46
N GLY A 189 10.14 10.24 -17.48
CA GLY A 189 8.69 10.35 -17.66
C GLY A 189 8.05 9.17 -18.41
N ARG A 190 8.77 8.07 -18.62
CA ARG A 190 8.27 6.89 -19.34
C ARG A 190 7.46 5.96 -18.44
N VAL A 191 7.75 5.95 -17.14
CA VAL A 191 7.05 5.16 -16.13
C VAL A 191 6.59 6.12 -15.02
N VAL A 192 5.33 6.52 -15.04
CA VAL A 192 4.79 7.47 -14.05
C VAL A 192 3.45 6.96 -13.55
N GLY A 193 3.30 6.94 -12.23
CA GLY A 193 2.11 6.46 -11.55
C GLY A 193 2.19 5.00 -11.14
N MET A 194 1.28 4.62 -10.24
CA MET A 194 1.21 3.29 -9.64
C MET A 194 1.19 2.16 -10.67
N GLU A 195 0.26 2.19 -11.62
CA GLU A 195 0.08 1.10 -12.60
C GLU A 195 1.31 0.92 -13.49
N ALA A 196 1.91 2.01 -13.98
CA ALA A 196 3.11 1.96 -14.80
C ALA A 196 4.30 1.34 -14.04
N VAL A 197 4.46 1.69 -12.76
CA VAL A 197 5.50 1.12 -11.90
C VAL A 197 5.28 -0.38 -11.69
N GLU A 198 4.04 -0.80 -11.44
CA GLU A 198 3.71 -2.22 -11.27
C GLU A 198 3.95 -3.03 -12.55
N ASP A 199 3.59 -2.49 -13.71
CA ASP A 199 3.77 -3.16 -15.00
C ASP A 199 5.25 -3.32 -15.34
N MET A 200 6.06 -2.29 -15.07
CA MET A 200 7.51 -2.41 -15.19
C MET A 200 8.07 -3.46 -14.21
N ALA A 201 7.61 -3.47 -12.96
CA ALA A 201 8.06 -4.45 -11.98
C ALA A 201 7.72 -5.90 -12.40
N ARG A 202 6.52 -6.12 -12.95
CA ARG A 202 6.09 -7.41 -13.53
C ARG A 202 6.91 -7.80 -14.74
N ALA A 203 7.23 -6.84 -15.63
CA ALA A 203 8.08 -7.09 -16.80
C ALA A 203 9.50 -7.50 -16.40
N GLU A 204 10.09 -6.88 -15.37
CA GLU A 204 11.40 -7.27 -14.86
C GLU A 204 11.39 -8.62 -14.12
N ARG A 205 10.23 -9.04 -13.58
CA ARG A 205 10.09 -10.23 -12.72
C ARG A 205 8.87 -11.08 -13.07
N PRO A 206 8.81 -11.69 -14.26
CA PRO A 206 7.64 -12.45 -14.72
C PRO A 206 7.31 -13.69 -13.87
N GLY A 207 8.25 -14.18 -13.06
CA GLY A 207 8.05 -15.31 -12.14
C GLY A 207 7.65 -14.92 -10.72
N ASP A 208 7.52 -13.62 -10.42
CA ASP A 208 7.24 -13.15 -9.06
C ASP A 208 5.76 -13.32 -8.70
N ILE A 209 5.47 -14.39 -7.97
CA ILE A 209 4.11 -14.74 -7.57
C ILE A 209 3.40 -13.63 -6.77
N TYR A 210 4.14 -12.75 -6.08
CA TYR A 210 3.54 -11.71 -5.25
C TYR A 210 3.00 -10.56 -6.11
N LEU A 211 3.68 -10.23 -7.22
CA LEU A 211 3.23 -9.22 -8.18
C LEU A 211 2.03 -9.67 -9.01
N HIS A 212 1.82 -10.98 -9.15
CA HIS A 212 0.73 -11.58 -9.92
C HIS A 212 -0.48 -11.99 -9.08
N ASN A 213 -0.40 -11.91 -7.75
CA ASN A 213 -1.50 -12.21 -6.83
C ASN A 213 -1.83 -11.00 -5.93
N PRO A 214 -2.28 -9.87 -6.50
CA PRO A 214 -2.44 -8.61 -5.77
C PRO A 214 -3.48 -8.67 -4.64
N SER A 215 -4.45 -9.59 -4.72
CA SER A 215 -5.44 -9.82 -3.67
C SER A 215 -4.93 -10.63 -2.48
N GLY A 216 -3.69 -11.14 -2.54
CA GLY A 216 -3.16 -12.07 -1.53
C GLY A 216 -3.85 -13.44 -1.56
N ILE A 217 -4.41 -13.83 -2.70
CA ILE A 217 -5.06 -15.14 -2.89
C ILE A 217 -4.34 -15.86 -4.03
N ILE A 218 -3.45 -16.80 -3.70
CA ILE A 218 -3.02 -17.81 -4.66
C ILE A 218 -4.24 -18.68 -4.95
N ARG A 219 -4.76 -18.62 -6.17
CA ARG A 219 -5.69 -19.64 -6.64
C ARG A 219 -4.85 -20.90 -6.81
N SER A 220 -5.10 -21.94 -6.02
CA SER A 220 -4.56 -23.25 -6.36
C SER A 220 -5.04 -23.57 -7.77
N ASN A 221 -4.16 -24.10 -8.61
CA ASN A 221 -4.57 -24.72 -9.87
C ASN A 221 -5.50 -25.89 -9.50
N ILE A 222 -6.80 -25.62 -9.37
CA ILE A 222 -7.81 -26.65 -9.53
C ILE A 222 -7.77 -26.95 -11.02
N GLU A 223 -7.25 -28.13 -11.32
CA GLU A 223 -7.14 -28.73 -12.64
C GLU A 223 -8.34 -28.35 -13.50
N PHE A 224 -8.07 -27.98 -14.75
CA PHE A 224 -9.06 -28.12 -15.81
C PHE A 224 -9.53 -29.57 -15.76
N GLY A 225 -10.68 -29.80 -15.12
CA GLY A 225 -11.41 -31.03 -15.23
C GLY A 225 -11.56 -31.29 -16.72
N ALA A 226 -10.90 -32.34 -17.19
CA ALA A 226 -11.22 -32.94 -18.46
C ALA A 226 -12.75 -33.01 -18.54
N LEU A 227 -13.31 -32.28 -19.49
CA LEU A 227 -14.66 -32.55 -19.95
C LEU A 227 -14.62 -33.99 -20.46
N ALA A 228 -15.02 -34.91 -19.58
CA ALA A 228 -15.49 -36.20 -19.98
C ALA A 228 -16.60 -35.92 -21.00
N THR A 229 -16.28 -36.23 -22.25
CA THR A 229 -17.27 -36.35 -23.31
C THR A 229 -18.07 -37.61 -22.99
N GLU A 230 -19.38 -37.43 -22.89
CA GLU A 230 -20.36 -38.52 -23.00
C GLU A 230 -20.27 -39.18 -24.39
#